data_AF-A0A1F7L109-F1
#
_entry.id   AF-A0A1F7L109-F1
#
_cell.length_a   1.000
_cell.length_b   1.000
_cell.length_c   1.000
_cell.angle_alpha   90.00
_cell.angle_beta   90.00
_cell.angle_gamma   90.00
#
_symmetry.space_group_name_H-M   'P 1'
#
loop_
_entity.id
_entity.type
_entity.pdbx_description
1 polymer ?
#
loop_
_entity_poly.entity_id
_entity_poly.type
_entity_poly.pdbx_seq_one_letter_code
_entity_poly.pdbx_strand_id
1 'polypeptide(L)'
;MNKTKMGILFGIMAGIIDIVPMIIQKLTWDANLSAFLFWVISGYLIANIKSKFTGAVKGVFISFLVLIPSAVLIGWKEPISLIPICIMTLILGAMLGYLIDR
;
A
#
# COMPACT_ATOMS: atom_id res chain seq x y z
N MET A 1 -15.73 14.89 2.75
CA MET A 1 -15.05 14.13 3.82
C MET A 1 -13.70 14.76 4.11
N ASN A 2 -13.23 14.80 5.36
CA ASN A 2 -11.84 15.18 5.64
C ASN A 2 -10.89 14.27 4.86
N LYS A 3 -9.84 14.83 4.24
CA LYS A 3 -8.85 14.08 3.46
C LYS A 3 -8.32 12.86 4.22
N THR A 4 -8.10 12.99 5.53
CA THR A 4 -7.70 11.90 6.42
C THR A 4 -8.70 10.74 6.46
N LYS A 5 -10.01 11.02 6.60
CA LYS A 5 -11.04 9.97 6.61
C LYS A 5 -11.11 9.25 5.27
N MET A 6 -10.96 10.01 4.18
CA MET A 6 -10.92 9.50 2.82
C MET A 6 -9.70 8.60 2.60
N GLY A 7 -8.53 9.02 3.07
CA GLY A 7 -7.30 8.23 3.01
C GLY A 7 -7.40 6.90 3.76
N ILE A 8 -7.94 6.91 4.97
CA ILE A 8 -8.16 5.68 5.75
C ILE A 8 -9.17 4.76 5.04
N LEU A 9 -10.29 5.30 4.55
CA LEU A 9 -11.31 4.50 3.87
C LEU A 9 -10.76 3.83 2.59
N PHE A 10 -10.08 4.60 1.74
CA PHE A 10 -9.45 4.06 0.54
C PHE A 10 -8.32 3.08 0.87
N GLY A 11 -7.55 3.34 1.93
CA GLY A 11 -6.53 2.42 2.43
C GLY A 11 -7.12 1.08 2.90
N ILE A 12 -8.26 1.09 3.60
CA ILE A 12 -8.98 -0.13 3.98
C ILE A 12 -9.42 -0.90 2.74
N MET A 13 -9.99 -0.22 1.74
CA MET A 13 -10.43 -0.88 0.50
C MET A 13 -9.26 -1.48 -0.29
N ALA A 14 -8.15 -0.75 -0.43
CA ALA A 14 -6.93 -1.25 -1.07
C ALA A 14 -6.36 -2.45 -0.30
N GLY A 15 -6.34 -2.38 1.03
CA GLY A 15 -5.96 -3.49 1.89
C GLY A 15 -6.82 -4.72 1.63
N ILE A 16 -8.14 -4.60 1.62
CA ILE A 16 -9.04 -5.72 1.32
C ILE A 16 -8.72 -6.33 -0.06
N ILE A 17 -8.52 -5.51 -1.08
CA ILE A 17 -8.18 -5.96 -2.44
C ILE A 17 -6.86 -6.77 -2.44
N ASP A 18 -5.86 -6.31 -1.70
CA ASP A 18 -4.53 -6.95 -1.66
C ASP A 18 -4.51 -8.27 -0.87
N ILE A 19 -5.30 -8.40 0.20
CA ILE A 19 -5.32 -9.63 1.01
C ILE A 19 -6.10 -10.75 0.31
N VAL A 20 -7.03 -10.44 -0.61
CA VAL A 20 -7.80 -11.46 -1.37
C VAL A 20 -6.89 -12.48 -2.07
N PRO A 21 -5.92 -12.08 -2.94
CA PRO A 21 -5.01 -13.03 -3.55
C PRO A 21 -4.11 -13.73 -2.53
N MET A 22 -3.75 -13.07 -1.42
CA MET A 22 -2.90 -13.66 -0.37
C MET A 22 -3.63 -14.79 0.40
N ILE A 23 -4.93 -14.63 0.68
CA ILE A 23 -5.77 -15.67 1.29
C ILE A 23 -5.93 -16.85 0.33
N ILE A 24 -6.13 -16.59 -0.96
CA ILE A 24 -6.20 -17.64 -1.99
C ILE A 24 -4.88 -18.44 -2.04
N GLN A 25 -3.75 -17.77 -1.88
CA GLN A 25 -2.41 -18.37 -1.82
C GLN A 25 -2.08 -19.00 -0.46
N LYS A 26 -3.01 -18.97 0.52
CA LYS A 26 -2.85 -19.52 1.87
C LYS A 26 -1.61 -18.97 2.61
N LEU A 27 -1.28 -17.69 2.39
CA LEU A 27 -0.22 -17.02 3.13
C LEU A 27 -0.56 -16.92 4.62
N THR A 28 0.48 -16.79 5.45
CA THR A 28 0.36 -16.74 6.89
C THR A 28 -0.43 -15.51 7.36
N TRP A 29 -1.10 -15.63 8.52
CA TRP A 29 -2.00 -14.58 9.00
C TRP A 29 -1.28 -13.27 9.35
N ASP A 30 -0.04 -13.36 9.83
CA ASP A 30 0.84 -12.21 10.07
C ASP A 30 1.18 -11.46 8.77
N ALA A 31 1.41 -12.18 7.66
CA ALA A 31 1.64 -11.57 6.36
C ALA A 31 0.39 -10.83 5.85
N ASN A 32 -0.79 -11.46 5.97
CA ASN A 32 -2.07 -10.86 5.59
C ASN A 32 -2.37 -9.59 6.41
N LEU A 33 -2.17 -9.63 7.73
CA LEU A 33 -2.37 -8.48 8.61
C LEU A 33 -1.37 -7.35 8.32
N SER A 34 -0.11 -7.70 8.07
CA SER A 34 0.93 -6.74 7.70
C SER A 34 0.59 -6.02 6.38
N ALA A 35 0.15 -6.75 5.35
CA ALA A 35 -0.26 -6.18 4.07
C ALA A 35 -1.51 -5.28 4.20
N PHE A 36 -2.50 -5.69 5.01
CA PHE A 36 -3.65 -4.84 5.30
C PHE A 36 -3.24 -3.51 5.94
N LEU A 37 -2.45 -3.58 7.02
CA LEU A 37 -2.00 -2.40 7.76
C LEU A 37 -1.11 -1.50 6.89
N PHE A 38 -0.27 -2.08 6.04
CA PHE A 38 0.52 -1.37 5.04
C PHE A 38 -0.35 -0.43 4.20
N TRP A 39 -1.50 -0.90 3.69
CA TRP A 39 -2.40 -0.08 2.87
C TRP A 39 -3.16 0.97 3.67
N VAL A 40 -3.63 0.64 4.88
CA VAL A 40 -4.30 1.59 5.77
C VAL A 40 -3.37 2.74 6.16
N ILE A 41 -2.14 2.41 6.55
CA ILE A 41 -1.10 3.38 6.92
C ILE A 41 -0.71 4.22 5.69
N SER A 42 -0.50 3.59 4.53
CA SER A 42 -0.22 4.32 3.29
C SER A 42 -1.33 5.32 2.95
N GLY A 43 -2.59 4.92 3.04
CA GLY A 43 -3.74 5.81 2.80
C GLY A 43 -3.77 7.01 3.77
N TYR A 44 -3.50 6.78 5.06
CA TYR A 44 -3.36 7.85 6.05
C TYR A 44 -2.20 8.80 5.71
N LEU A 45 -1.03 8.27 5.38
CA LEU A 45 0.16 9.07 5.07
C LEU A 45 -0.03 9.90 3.80
N ILE A 46 -0.61 9.32 2.74
CA ILE A 46 -0.95 10.03 1.49
C ILE A 46 -1.87 11.23 1.79
N ALA A 47 -2.83 11.08 2.70
CA ALA A 47 -3.78 12.14 3.04
C ALA A 47 -3.18 13.30 3.86
N ASN A 48 -2.13 13.05 4.66
CA ASN A 48 -1.62 14.02 5.63
C ASN A 48 -0.22 14.58 5.29
N ILE A 49 0.60 13.85 4.54
CA ILE A 49 1.93 14.32 4.15
C ILE A 49 1.78 15.40 3.09
N LYS A 50 2.34 16.58 3.38
CA LYS A 50 2.59 17.62 2.36
C LYS A 50 3.83 17.21 1.58
N SER A 51 3.66 16.96 0.29
CA SER A 51 4.74 16.61 -0.63
C SER A 51 4.69 17.52 -1.86
N LYS A 52 5.82 17.65 -2.56
CA LYS A 52 5.87 18.30 -3.88
C LYS A 52 5.21 17.44 -4.97
N PHE A 53 5.15 16.13 -4.74
CA PHE A 53 4.46 15.21 -5.64
C PHE A 53 2.95 15.26 -5.39
N THR A 54 2.17 15.20 -6.47
CA THR A 54 0.71 15.22 -6.43
C THR A 54 0.10 13.95 -7.03
N GLY A 55 -1.13 13.64 -6.63
CA GLY A 55 -1.94 12.56 -7.22
C GLY A 55 -1.26 11.20 -7.21
N ALA A 56 -1.24 10.51 -8.35
CA ALA A 56 -0.71 9.15 -8.47
C ALA A 56 0.77 9.02 -8.07
N VAL A 57 1.61 9.99 -8.42
CA VAL A 57 3.05 9.97 -8.11
C VAL A 57 3.27 10.02 -6.60
N LYS A 58 2.49 10.84 -5.89
CA LYS A 58 2.52 10.91 -4.42
C LYS A 58 2.16 9.57 -3.81
N GLY A 59 1.11 8.93 -4.32
CA GLY A 59 0.64 7.64 -3.84
C GLY A 59 1.70 6.55 -3.99
N VAL A 60 2.27 6.41 -5.19
CA VAL A 60 3.39 5.47 -5.44
C VAL A 60 4.55 5.77 -4.49
N PHE A 61 5.00 7.01 -4.42
CA PHE A 61 6.16 7.38 -3.60
C PHE A 61 5.96 7.01 -2.12
N ILE A 62 4.81 7.37 -1.53
CA ILE A 62 4.52 7.06 -0.13
C ILE A 62 4.37 5.55 0.08
N SER A 63 3.63 4.84 -0.77
CA SER A 63 3.47 3.38 -0.64
C SER A 63 4.80 2.64 -0.73
N PHE A 64 5.70 3.02 -1.63
CA PHE A 64 7.04 2.41 -1.68
C PHE A 64 7.87 2.72 -0.44
N LEU A 65 7.78 3.93 0.14
CA LEU A 65 8.47 4.24 1.40
C LEU A 65 8.01 3.34 2.55
N VAL A 66 6.70 3.08 2.65
CA VAL A 66 6.15 2.18 3.68
C VAL A 66 6.53 0.72 3.40
N LEU A 67 6.72 0.35 2.13
CA LEU A 67 7.05 -1.02 1.72
C LEU A 67 8.49 -1.40 2.06
N ILE A 68 9.45 -0.47 2.01
CA ILE A 68 10.90 -0.73 2.18
C ILE A 68 11.23 -1.70 3.33
N PRO A 69 10.81 -1.46 4.59
CA PRO A 69 11.17 -2.36 5.68
C PRO A 69 10.67 -3.79 5.47
N SER A 70 9.43 -3.95 5.00
CA SER A 70 8.87 -5.26 4.66
C SER A 70 9.56 -5.88 3.44
N ALA A 71 9.90 -5.09 2.42
CA ALA A 71 10.60 -5.57 1.23
C ALA A 71 12.00 -6.10 1.54
N VAL A 72 12.72 -5.51 2.50
CA VAL A 72 14.02 -6.05 2.96
C VAL A 72 13.83 -7.43 3.58
N LEU A 73 12.84 -7.60 4.46
CA LEU A 73 12.56 -8.89 5.12
C LEU A 73 12.09 -9.96 4.13
N ILE A 74 11.21 -9.58 3.20
CA ILE A 74 10.68 -10.48 2.17
C ILE A 74 11.78 -10.85 1.18
N GLY A 75 12.54 -9.87 0.69
CA GLY A 75 13.60 -10.08 -0.29
C GLY A 75 14.73 -10.99 0.19
N TRP A 76 14.99 -11.01 1.50
CA TRP A 76 15.97 -11.91 2.11
C TRP A 76 15.51 -13.39 2.06
N LYS A 77 14.20 -13.65 2.20
CA LYS A 77 13.64 -15.01 2.19
C LYS A 77 13.25 -15.46 0.79
N GLU A 78 12.56 -14.58 0.05
CA GLU A 78 11.91 -14.85 -1.22
C GLU A 78 12.03 -13.65 -2.18
N PRO A 79 13.19 -13.44 -2.82
CA PRO A 79 13.44 -12.27 -3.65
C PRO A 79 12.53 -12.19 -4.90
N ILE A 80 12.11 -13.34 -5.45
CA ILE A 80 11.23 -13.40 -6.62
C ILE A 80 9.83 -12.83 -6.29
N SER A 81 9.36 -13.03 -5.05
CA SER A 81 8.07 -12.52 -4.56
C SER A 81 8.02 -10.98 -4.53
N LEU A 82 9.17 -10.29 -4.53
CA LEU A 82 9.19 -8.82 -4.61
C LEU A 82 8.67 -8.27 -5.93
N ILE A 83 8.79 -9.01 -7.04
CA ILE A 83 8.33 -8.55 -8.36
C ILE A 83 6.81 -8.30 -8.35
N PRO A 84 5.96 -9.29 -8.03
CA PRO A 84 4.52 -9.06 -7.97
C PRO A 84 4.12 -8.03 -6.90
N ILE A 85 4.83 -7.99 -5.76
CA ILE A 85 4.57 -7.00 -4.70
C ILE A 85 4.84 -5.58 -5.20
N CYS A 86 5.96 -5.34 -5.88
CA CYS A 86 6.29 -4.05 -6.46
C CYS A 86 5.28 -3.63 -7.54
N ILE A 87 4.84 -4.57 -8.39
CA ILE A 87 3.80 -4.30 -9.40
C ILE A 87 2.48 -3.90 -8.73
N MET A 88 2.05 -4.67 -7.73
CA MET A 88 0.80 -4.37 -7.00
C MET A 88 0.89 -3.04 -6.25
N THR A 89 2.04 -2.77 -5.63
CA THR A 89 2.31 -1.51 -4.92
C THR A 89 2.27 -0.31 -5.87
N LEU A 90 2.81 -0.45 -7.07
CA LEU A 90 2.73 0.58 -8.11
C LEU A 90 1.28 0.86 -8.50
N ILE A 91 0.49 -0.18 -8.79
CA ILE A 91 -0.90 -0.07 -9.25
C ILE A 91 -1.79 0.55 -8.16
N LEU A 92 -1.83 -0.07 -6.98
CA LEU A 92 -2.69 0.36 -5.88
C LEU A 92 -2.20 1.68 -5.28
N GLY A 93 -0.88 1.89 -5.18
CA GLY A 93 -0.30 3.16 -4.73
C GLY A 93 -0.67 4.32 -5.65
N ALA A 94 -0.56 4.14 -6.97
CA ALA A 94 -0.99 5.15 -7.95
C ALA A 94 -2.49 5.46 -7.83
N MET A 95 -3.32 4.42 -7.69
CA MET A 95 -4.77 4.57 -7.54
C MET A 95 -5.13 5.33 -6.25
N LEU A 96 -4.54 4.96 -5.11
CA LEU A 96 -4.75 5.66 -3.84
C LEU A 96 -4.34 7.12 -3.92
N GLY A 97 -3.15 7.40 -4.47
CA GLY A 97 -2.66 8.76 -4.67
C GLY A 97 -3.64 9.61 -5.48
N TYR A 98 -4.13 9.08 -6.60
CA TYR A 98 -5.09 9.76 -7.46
C TYR A 98 -6.44 10.03 -6.78
N LEU A 99 -6.94 9.09 -5.97
CA LEU A 99 -8.23 9.22 -5.30
C LEU A 99 -8.18 10.13 -4.06
N ILE A 100 -7.05 10.17 -3.35
CA ILE A 100 -6.92 10.89 -2.08
C ILE A 100 -6.41 12.33 -2.27
N ASP A 101 -5.45 12.52 -3.18
CA ASP A 101 -4.72 13.77 -3.37
C ASP A 101 -5.23 14.61 -4.55
N ARG A 102 -6.48 14.36 -4.96
CA ARG A 102 -7.20 15.17 -5.95
C ARG A 102 -7.53 16.58 -5.41
#